data_AF-T0TF35-F1
#
_entry.id   AF-T0TF35-F1
#
_cell.length_a   1.000
_cell.length_b   1.000
_cell.length_c   1.000
_cell.angle_alpha   90.00
_cell.angle_beta   90.00
_cell.angle_gamma   90.00
#
_symmetry.space_group_name_H-M   'P 1'
#
loop_
_entity.id
_entity.type
_entity.pdbx_description
1 polymer ?
#
loop_
_entity_poly.entity_id
_entity_poly.type
_entity_poly.pdbx_seq_one_letter_code
_entity_poly.pdbx_strand_id
1 'polypeptide(L)'
;MVFTNPDNAQVPNVVGQELSTAQTKLESAGFKVGDVKEVEDDSVDKGKVIKTDPTAGTTRKEGTSIDVYVSSGDKGFTLKDYKGKNYKDAVKDLTSNYGVSEDQIDIQNVEDDSADEGEILSQSPGKNKTFNPKDSKAKIKFRVATPKTITMPDVTGLTVSTAVQTLNRKDISSSNIEYHDYNTGAKLDKDKVPSSTEVLYQDPQVGTAVDGTVILYVSITTASSSLQSSSTSTTHSSSTSSSTESTSSSTETSTEATHTEQQ
;
A
#
# COMPACT_ATOMS: atom_id res chain seq x y z
N MET A 1 71.68 -18.59 29.02
CA MET A 1 70.73 -17.86 28.17
C MET A 1 69.97 -18.89 27.35
N VAL A 2 68.67 -19.07 27.62
CA VAL A 2 67.80 -19.90 26.78
C VAL A 2 67.40 -19.02 25.60
N PHE A 3 67.84 -19.35 24.40
CA PHE A 3 67.32 -18.75 23.17
C PHE A 3 65.99 -19.42 22.88
N THR A 4 64.87 -18.77 23.19
CA THR A 4 63.58 -19.19 22.67
C THR A 4 63.60 -18.89 21.18
N ASN A 5 63.73 -19.94 20.37
CA ASN A 5 63.50 -19.85 18.93
C ASN A 5 62.09 -19.27 18.74
N PRO A 6 61.86 -18.26 17.89
CA PRO A 6 60.52 -17.75 17.68
C PRO A 6 59.67 -18.92 17.15
N ASP A 7 58.61 -19.25 17.89
CA ASP A 7 57.67 -20.27 17.47
C ASP A 7 57.07 -19.82 16.13
N ASN A 8 57.20 -20.71 15.14
CA ASN A 8 56.68 -20.49 13.81
C ASN A 8 55.35 -21.23 13.73
N ALA A 9 54.30 -20.53 13.33
CA ALA A 9 52.99 -21.08 13.09
C ALA A 9 52.69 -21.07 11.58
N GLN A 10 51.74 -21.89 11.18
CA GLN A 10 51.22 -21.89 9.81
C GLN A 10 49.94 -21.07 9.75
N VAL A 11 49.84 -20.17 8.77
CA VAL A 11 48.63 -19.35 8.59
C VAL A 11 47.42 -20.27 8.34
N PRO A 12 46.38 -20.24 9.19
CA PRO A 12 45.20 -21.08 9.04
C PRO A 12 44.39 -20.71 7.81
N ASN A 13 43.69 -21.68 7.21
CA ASN A 13 42.76 -21.41 6.14
C ASN A 13 41.45 -20.83 6.69
N VAL A 14 41.22 -19.55 6.40
CA VAL A 14 40.03 -18.80 6.80
C VAL A 14 39.16 -18.38 5.62
N VAL A 15 39.48 -18.84 4.40
CA VAL A 15 38.70 -18.53 3.18
C VAL A 15 37.26 -19.05 3.33
N GLY A 16 36.29 -18.23 2.90
CA GLY A 16 34.86 -18.51 2.98
C GLY A 16 34.24 -18.31 4.38
N GLN A 17 35.03 -17.91 5.37
CA GLN A 17 34.52 -17.63 6.72
C GLN A 17 34.19 -16.16 6.88
N GLU A 18 33.28 -15.84 7.81
CA GLU A 18 33.02 -14.48 8.24
C GLU A 18 34.28 -13.83 8.81
N LEU A 19 34.46 -12.52 8.57
CA LEU A 19 35.62 -11.77 9.06
C LEU A 19 35.87 -12.00 10.56
N SER A 20 34.83 -11.94 11.39
CA SER A 20 34.96 -12.15 12.84
C SER A 20 35.52 -13.54 13.19
N THR A 21 35.05 -14.58 12.51
CA THR A 21 35.53 -15.96 12.71
C THR A 21 36.96 -16.13 12.22
N ALA A 22 37.30 -15.50 11.10
CA ALA A 22 38.65 -15.49 10.56
C ALA A 22 39.65 -14.81 11.52
N GLN A 23 39.27 -13.66 12.10
CA GLN A 23 40.06 -12.93 13.08
C GLN A 23 40.36 -13.81 14.30
N THR A 24 39.33 -14.43 14.90
CA THR A 24 39.52 -15.32 16.06
C THR A 24 40.43 -16.50 15.74
N LYS A 25 40.33 -17.09 14.54
CA LYS A 25 41.22 -18.20 14.13
C LYS A 25 42.67 -17.76 13.93
N LEU A 26 42.89 -16.58 13.34
CA LEU A 26 44.24 -16.03 13.15
C LEU A 26 44.89 -15.73 14.50
N GLU A 27 44.16 -15.08 15.41
CA GLU A 27 44.62 -14.78 16.76
C GLU A 27 44.89 -16.03 17.59
N SER A 28 44.01 -17.04 17.50
CA SER A 28 44.20 -18.33 18.18
C SER A 28 45.41 -19.11 17.66
N ALA A 29 45.82 -18.86 16.41
CA ALA A 29 47.03 -19.42 15.80
C ALA A 29 48.28 -18.58 16.10
N GLY A 30 48.18 -17.58 16.99
CA GLY A 30 49.30 -16.74 17.41
C GLY A 30 49.63 -15.60 16.44
N PHE A 31 48.79 -15.32 15.44
CA PHE A 31 48.99 -14.20 14.52
C PHE A 31 48.25 -12.95 14.96
N LYS A 32 48.64 -11.80 14.38
CA LYS A 32 47.87 -10.56 14.48
C LYS A 32 47.08 -10.34 13.21
N VAL A 33 45.91 -9.75 13.32
CA VAL A 33 45.16 -9.31 12.13
C VAL A 33 45.78 -8.00 11.66
N GLY A 34 46.19 -7.96 10.40
CA GLY A 34 46.71 -6.78 9.72
C GLY A 34 45.59 -5.92 9.13
N ASP A 35 45.82 -5.41 7.92
CA ASP A 35 44.80 -4.61 7.23
C ASP A 35 43.67 -5.50 6.72
N VAL A 36 42.43 -5.04 6.90
CA VAL A 36 41.25 -5.64 6.28
C VAL A 36 40.92 -4.85 5.02
N LYS A 37 41.01 -5.51 3.86
CA LYS A 37 40.78 -4.91 2.54
C LYS A 37 39.53 -5.50 1.94
N GLU A 38 38.57 -4.66 1.58
CA GLU A 38 37.38 -5.10 0.84
C GLU A 38 37.70 -5.18 -0.66
N VAL A 39 37.33 -6.30 -1.28
CA VAL A 39 37.52 -6.56 -2.71
C VAL A 39 36.22 -7.07 -3.30
N GLU A 40 35.89 -6.60 -4.50
CA GLU A 40 34.72 -7.06 -5.24
C GLU A 40 34.98 -8.50 -5.73
N ASP A 41 34.10 -9.43 -5.35
CA ASP A 41 34.18 -10.83 -5.75
C ASP A 41 32.77 -11.40 -5.88
N ASP A 42 32.46 -11.88 -7.09
CA ASP A 42 31.14 -12.40 -7.46
C ASP A 42 30.91 -13.84 -6.98
N SER A 43 32.00 -14.54 -6.62
CA SER A 43 32.02 -15.95 -6.21
C SER A 43 31.97 -16.12 -4.69
N VAL A 44 32.35 -15.10 -3.93
CA VAL A 44 32.39 -15.12 -2.46
C VAL A 44 31.35 -14.15 -1.92
N ASP A 45 30.45 -14.62 -1.04
CA ASP A 45 29.43 -13.76 -0.45
C ASP A 45 30.04 -12.57 0.30
N LYS A 46 29.34 -11.43 0.26
CA LYS A 46 29.71 -10.21 0.97
C LYS A 46 29.98 -10.50 2.45
N GLY A 47 31.10 -10.00 2.97
CA GLY A 47 31.52 -10.18 4.37
C GLY A 47 32.36 -11.43 4.63
N LYS A 48 32.50 -12.33 3.65
CA LYS A 48 33.36 -13.52 3.77
C LYS A 48 34.77 -13.27 3.25
N VAL A 49 35.74 -13.95 3.84
CA VAL A 49 37.16 -13.85 3.45
C VAL A 49 37.38 -14.52 2.10
N ILE A 50 37.94 -13.77 1.14
CA ILE A 50 38.37 -14.27 -0.17
C ILE A 50 39.74 -14.92 -0.05
N LYS A 51 40.68 -14.22 0.61
CA LYS A 51 42.07 -14.66 0.79
C LYS A 51 42.75 -13.92 1.93
N THR A 52 43.91 -14.41 2.34
CA THR A 52 44.82 -13.74 3.26
C THR A 52 46.15 -13.44 2.59
N ASP A 53 46.88 -12.47 3.12
CA ASP A 53 48.28 -12.21 2.75
C ASP A 53 49.13 -12.04 4.02
N PRO A 54 50.09 -12.94 4.30
CA PRO A 54 50.45 -14.15 3.56
C PRO A 54 49.31 -15.16 3.37
N THR A 55 49.37 -15.94 2.28
CA THR A 55 48.35 -16.92 1.94
C THR A 55 48.28 -18.05 2.97
N ALA A 56 47.10 -18.63 3.16
CA ALA A 56 46.89 -19.80 4.00
C ALA A 56 47.91 -20.91 3.68
N GLY A 57 48.41 -21.58 4.72
CA GLY A 57 49.47 -22.58 4.58
C GLY A 57 50.89 -22.03 4.66
N THR A 58 51.08 -20.71 4.61
CA THR A 58 52.40 -20.10 4.73
C THR A 58 52.89 -20.15 6.18
N THR A 59 54.13 -20.58 6.42
CA THR A 59 54.76 -20.50 7.73
C THR A 59 55.29 -19.09 8.02
N ARG A 60 54.92 -18.55 9.17
CA ARG A 60 55.35 -17.23 9.66
C ARG A 60 55.63 -17.31 11.16
N LYS A 61 56.44 -16.36 11.64
CA LYS A 61 56.66 -16.21 13.08
C LYS A 61 55.35 -15.81 13.75
N GLU A 62 55.11 -16.32 14.93
CA GLU A 62 54.03 -15.81 15.78
C GLU A 62 54.16 -14.28 15.97
N GLY A 63 53.02 -13.62 16.12
CA GLY A 63 52.90 -12.16 16.19
C GLY A 63 52.98 -11.43 14.85
N THR A 64 53.21 -12.14 13.73
CA THR A 64 53.15 -11.55 12.38
C THR A 64 51.73 -11.09 12.06
N SER A 65 51.61 -9.90 11.46
CA SER A 65 50.34 -9.41 10.94
C SER A 65 49.97 -10.08 9.63
N ILE A 66 48.72 -10.56 9.53
CA ILE A 66 48.15 -11.18 8.34
C ILE A 66 47.03 -10.27 7.81
N ASP A 67 47.19 -9.75 6.61
CA ASP A 67 46.16 -8.98 5.93
C ASP A 67 45.02 -9.90 5.48
N VAL A 68 43.80 -9.42 5.60
CA VAL A 68 42.59 -10.19 5.27
C VAL A 68 41.84 -9.47 4.14
N TYR A 69 41.57 -10.18 3.05
CA TYR A 69 40.79 -9.67 1.94
C TYR A 69 39.37 -10.23 2.06
N VAL A 70 38.40 -9.34 2.22
CA VAL A 70 36.99 -9.68 2.43
C VAL A 70 36.20 -9.31 1.19
N SER A 71 35.24 -10.13 0.81
CA SER A 71 34.35 -9.82 -0.31
C SER A 71 33.44 -8.65 0.05
N SER A 72 33.41 -7.63 -0.80
CA SER A 72 32.36 -6.60 -0.78
C SER A 72 31.07 -7.07 -1.48
N GLY A 73 31.06 -8.30 -2.02
CA GLY A 73 30.02 -8.88 -2.86
C GLY A 73 30.18 -8.52 -4.34
N ASP A 74 29.21 -8.93 -5.16
CA ASP A 74 29.20 -8.66 -6.59
C ASP A 74 29.18 -7.17 -6.93
N LYS A 75 29.75 -6.86 -8.09
CA LYS A 75 29.44 -5.63 -8.82
C LYS A 75 27.98 -5.66 -9.21
N GLY A 76 27.14 -5.08 -8.36
CA GLY A 76 25.75 -4.80 -8.69
C GLY A 76 25.62 -4.09 -10.05
N PHE A 77 24.41 -4.01 -10.58
CA PHE A 77 24.17 -3.33 -11.85
C PHE A 77 23.83 -1.85 -11.64
N THR A 78 23.98 -1.07 -12.70
CA THR A 78 23.59 0.34 -12.71
C THR A 78 22.11 0.49 -13.09
N LEU A 79 21.32 1.18 -12.26
CA LEU A 79 19.91 1.42 -12.54
C LEU A 79 19.72 2.32 -13.77
N LYS A 80 18.84 1.88 -14.66
CA LYS A 80 18.29 2.71 -15.73
C LYS A 80 17.38 3.80 -15.16
N ASP A 81 17.00 4.72 -16.05
CA ASP A 81 15.92 5.67 -15.79
C ASP A 81 14.57 4.98 -16.09
N TYR A 82 13.81 4.74 -15.03
CA TYR A 82 12.46 4.18 -15.05
C TYR A 82 11.39 5.27 -14.85
N LYS A 83 11.78 6.51 -14.53
CA LYS A 83 10.83 7.62 -14.43
C LYS A 83 10.09 7.79 -15.76
N GLY A 84 8.78 7.93 -15.69
CA GLY A 84 7.90 8.06 -16.85
C GLY A 84 7.56 6.76 -17.56
N LYS A 85 8.04 5.61 -17.06
CA LYS A 85 7.66 4.28 -17.58
C LYS A 85 6.57 3.67 -16.72
N ASN A 86 5.85 2.70 -17.30
CA ASN A 86 4.92 1.89 -16.52
C ASN A 86 5.70 1.02 -15.51
N TYR A 87 5.25 0.98 -14.26
CA TYR A 87 5.93 0.25 -13.20
C TYR A 87 6.01 -1.27 -13.47
N LYS A 88 5.03 -1.84 -14.18
CA LYS A 88 5.01 -3.27 -14.51
C LYS A 88 6.17 -3.64 -15.44
N ASP A 89 6.45 -2.79 -16.42
CA ASP A 89 7.56 -2.98 -17.34
C ASP A 89 8.91 -2.80 -16.63
N ALA A 90 9.00 -1.83 -15.72
CA ALA A 90 10.18 -1.61 -14.90
C ALA A 90 10.48 -2.82 -13.99
N VAL A 91 9.47 -3.33 -13.29
CA VAL A 91 9.58 -4.54 -12.46
C VAL A 91 10.04 -5.72 -13.30
N LYS A 92 9.45 -5.93 -14.48
CA LYS A 92 9.84 -7.02 -15.38
C LYS A 92 11.30 -6.90 -15.85
N ASP A 93 11.76 -5.70 -16.21
CA ASP A 93 13.16 -5.46 -16.61
C ASP A 93 14.12 -5.79 -15.44
N LEU A 94 13.79 -5.35 -14.23
CA LEU A 94 14.57 -5.59 -13.01
C LEU A 94 14.64 -7.07 -12.64
N THR A 95 13.51 -7.77 -12.66
CA THR A 95 13.46 -9.20 -12.30
C THR A 95 14.11 -10.07 -13.38
N SER A 96 13.80 -9.83 -14.66
CA SER A 96 14.22 -10.70 -15.76
C SER A 96 15.66 -10.47 -16.20
N ASN A 97 16.12 -9.22 -16.26
CA ASN A 97 17.46 -8.90 -16.79
C ASN A 97 18.52 -8.74 -15.71
N TYR A 98 18.10 -8.44 -14.47
CA TYR A 98 19.03 -8.13 -13.38
C TYR A 98 18.88 -9.01 -12.15
N GLY A 99 17.92 -9.95 -12.15
CA GLY A 99 17.72 -10.89 -11.04
C GLY A 99 17.32 -10.21 -9.73
N VAL A 100 16.70 -9.02 -9.80
CA VAL A 100 16.13 -8.36 -8.62
C VAL A 100 14.89 -9.13 -8.18
N SER A 101 14.81 -9.47 -6.91
CA SER A 101 13.64 -10.15 -6.36
C SER A 101 12.50 -9.16 -6.12
N GLU A 102 11.24 -9.59 -6.27
CA GLU A 102 10.06 -8.71 -6.12
C GLU A 102 9.95 -8.09 -4.71
N ASP A 103 10.43 -8.79 -3.68
CA ASP A 103 10.48 -8.30 -2.29
C ASP A 103 11.47 -7.14 -2.07
N GLN A 104 12.43 -6.98 -2.99
CA GLN A 104 13.34 -5.84 -3.02
C GLN A 104 12.73 -4.63 -3.74
N ILE A 105 11.54 -4.75 -4.33
CA ILE A 105 10.87 -3.65 -5.04
C ILE A 105 9.65 -3.19 -4.22
N ASP A 106 9.75 -1.99 -3.65
CA ASP A 106 8.70 -1.33 -2.89
C ASP A 106 7.95 -0.32 -3.78
N ILE A 107 6.67 -0.58 -4.03
CA ILE A 107 5.82 0.28 -4.85
C ILE A 107 4.93 1.11 -3.92
N GLN A 108 5.06 2.44 -4.01
CA GLN A 108 4.25 3.39 -3.29
C GLN A 108 3.33 4.11 -4.25
N ASN A 109 2.04 3.84 -4.13
CA ASN A 109 1.00 4.52 -4.88
C ASN A 109 0.81 5.95 -4.35
N VAL A 110 0.78 6.91 -5.26
CA VAL A 110 0.61 8.32 -4.97
C VAL A 110 -0.43 8.88 -5.93
N GLU A 111 -1.46 9.52 -5.38
CA GLU A 111 -2.44 10.25 -6.18
C GLU A 111 -1.76 11.36 -6.98
N ASP A 112 -1.89 11.30 -8.31
CA ASP A 112 -1.32 12.26 -9.23
C ASP A 112 -2.26 12.37 -10.44
N ASP A 113 -2.65 13.59 -10.80
CA ASP A 113 -3.54 13.91 -11.92
C ASP A 113 -2.77 14.34 -13.18
N SER A 114 -1.44 14.43 -13.10
CA SER A 114 -0.57 14.84 -14.20
C SER A 114 0.03 13.68 -14.98
N ALA A 115 0.07 12.48 -14.39
CA ALA A 115 0.70 11.30 -14.96
C ALA A 115 -0.33 10.20 -15.26
N ASP A 116 0.00 9.32 -16.21
CA ASP A 116 -0.86 8.20 -16.54
C ASP A 116 -0.89 7.16 -15.40
N GLU A 117 -1.99 6.41 -15.28
CA GLU A 117 -2.10 5.37 -14.26
C GLU A 117 -0.96 4.34 -14.37
N GLY A 118 -0.28 4.09 -13.25
CA GLY A 118 0.83 3.14 -13.21
C GLY A 118 2.16 3.73 -13.72
N GLU A 119 2.22 5.01 -14.07
CA GLU A 119 3.47 5.67 -14.44
C GLU A 119 4.37 5.89 -13.20
N ILE A 120 5.66 5.62 -13.32
CA ILE A 120 6.63 5.89 -12.25
C ILE A 120 6.94 7.39 -12.20
N LEU A 121 6.49 8.05 -11.13
CA LEU A 121 6.78 9.46 -10.83
C LEU A 121 8.23 9.65 -10.38
N SER A 122 8.76 8.71 -9.61
CA SER A 122 10.15 8.73 -9.16
C SER A 122 10.65 7.36 -8.70
N GLN A 123 11.97 7.20 -8.70
CA GLN A 123 12.66 5.99 -8.26
C GLN A 123 13.73 6.31 -7.21
N SER A 124 13.97 5.37 -6.31
CA SER A 124 15.11 5.37 -5.38
C SER A 124 15.63 3.94 -5.20
N PRO A 125 16.90 3.62 -5.48
CA PRO A 125 17.95 4.53 -5.91
C PRO A 125 17.67 5.23 -7.25
N GLY A 126 18.20 6.44 -7.40
CA GLY A 126 18.07 7.22 -8.63
C GLY A 126 18.78 6.55 -9.82
N LYS A 127 18.54 7.07 -11.03
CA LYS A 127 19.24 6.61 -12.24
C LYS A 127 20.76 6.68 -12.06
N ASN A 128 21.46 5.78 -12.73
CA ASN A 128 22.91 5.63 -12.68
C ASN A 128 23.48 5.26 -11.29
N LYS A 129 22.63 4.94 -10.31
CA LYS A 129 23.10 4.37 -9.04
C LYS A 129 23.23 2.86 -9.16
N THR A 130 24.22 2.32 -8.48
CA THR A 130 24.45 0.88 -8.42
C THR A 130 23.48 0.24 -7.45
N PHE A 131 22.93 -0.91 -7.83
CA PHE A 131 22.12 -1.76 -6.98
C PHE A 131 22.64 -3.18 -7.05
N ASN A 132 22.83 -3.80 -5.89
CA ASN A 132 23.26 -5.19 -5.79
C ASN A 132 22.06 -6.06 -5.39
N PRO A 133 21.55 -6.93 -6.29
CA PRO A 133 20.43 -7.81 -5.97
C PRO A 133 20.78 -8.85 -4.89
N LYS A 134 22.06 -9.22 -4.72
CA LYS A 134 22.50 -10.12 -3.64
C LYS A 134 22.54 -9.43 -2.26
N ASP A 135 22.45 -8.10 -2.20
CA ASP A 135 22.31 -7.39 -0.92
C ASP A 135 20.83 -7.41 -0.48
N SER A 136 20.49 -8.32 0.43
CA SER A 136 19.12 -8.49 0.94
C SER A 136 18.55 -7.27 1.66
N LYS A 137 19.39 -6.30 2.05
CA LYS A 137 18.95 -5.04 2.66
C LYS A 137 18.67 -3.96 1.64
N ALA A 138 19.18 -4.09 0.42
CA ALA A 138 18.98 -3.13 -0.65
C ALA A 138 17.54 -3.22 -1.17
N LYS A 139 16.87 -2.07 -1.29
CA LYS A 139 15.52 -1.96 -1.85
C LYS A 139 15.45 -0.88 -2.93
N ILE A 140 14.72 -1.16 -4.00
CA ILE A 140 14.29 -0.20 -5.01
C ILE A 140 12.89 0.25 -4.64
N LYS A 141 12.68 1.55 -4.53
CA LYS A 141 11.40 2.19 -4.24
C LYS A 141 10.93 2.91 -5.48
N PHE A 142 9.71 2.64 -5.92
CA PHE A 142 9.02 3.39 -6.95
C PHE A 142 7.85 4.15 -6.35
N ARG A 143 7.75 5.44 -6.67
CA ARG A 143 6.50 6.19 -6.47
C ARG A 143 5.74 6.12 -7.79
N VAL A 144 4.54 5.57 -7.75
CA VAL A 144 3.73 5.26 -8.93
C VAL A 144 2.46 6.09 -8.87
N ALA A 145 2.12 6.72 -9.99
CA ALA A 145 0.91 7.50 -10.15
C ALA A 145 -0.33 6.60 -10.06
N THR A 146 -1.28 7.02 -9.24
CA THR A 146 -2.63 6.47 -9.23
C THR A 146 -3.62 7.59 -9.49
N PRO A 147 -4.71 7.31 -10.24
CA PRO A 147 -5.74 8.31 -10.46
C PRO A 147 -6.34 8.75 -9.13
N LYS A 148 -6.73 10.03 -9.03
CA LYS A 148 -7.51 10.53 -7.89
C LYS A 148 -8.85 9.81 -7.88
N THR A 149 -9.01 8.81 -7.01
CA THR A 149 -10.28 8.08 -6.88
C THR A 149 -11.22 8.83 -5.96
N ILE A 150 -12.35 9.28 -6.47
CA ILE A 150 -13.42 9.84 -5.65
C ILE A 150 -14.24 8.68 -5.08
N THR A 151 -14.38 8.57 -3.76
CA THR A 151 -15.24 7.57 -3.15
C THR A 151 -16.71 8.00 -3.21
N MET A 152 -17.57 7.09 -3.68
CA MET A 152 -19.00 7.29 -3.80
C MET A 152 -19.65 7.45 -2.41
N PRO A 153 -20.26 8.60 -2.10
CA PRO A 153 -21.00 8.79 -0.86
C PRO A 153 -22.32 8.00 -0.87
N ASP A 154 -22.90 7.78 0.31
CA ASP A 154 -24.28 7.31 0.41
C ASP A 154 -25.23 8.48 0.13
N VAL A 155 -26.01 8.35 -0.93
CA VAL A 155 -27.06 9.28 -1.33
C VAL A 155 -28.43 8.60 -1.39
N THR A 156 -28.53 7.34 -0.98
CA THR A 156 -29.81 6.64 -0.89
C THR A 156 -30.69 7.25 0.21
N GLY A 157 -31.99 7.34 -0.05
CA GLY A 157 -32.95 8.01 0.84
C GLY A 157 -32.87 9.55 0.84
N LEU A 158 -31.89 10.15 0.13
CA LEU A 158 -31.81 11.60 -0.03
C LEU A 158 -32.68 12.06 -1.20
N THR A 159 -33.15 13.32 -1.14
CA THR A 159 -33.75 13.96 -2.31
C THR A 159 -32.70 14.21 -3.39
N VAL A 160 -33.08 14.19 -4.67
CA VAL A 160 -32.20 14.46 -5.81
C VAL A 160 -31.39 15.76 -5.61
N SER A 161 -32.02 16.82 -5.10
CA SER A 161 -31.32 18.07 -4.76
C SER A 161 -30.18 17.86 -3.77
N THR A 162 -30.44 17.13 -2.68
CA THR A 162 -29.46 16.87 -1.61
C THR A 162 -28.39 15.88 -2.05
N ALA A 163 -28.77 14.87 -2.83
CA ALA A 163 -27.86 13.90 -3.45
C ALA A 163 -26.86 14.61 -4.37
N VAL A 164 -27.34 15.44 -5.30
CA VAL A 164 -26.48 16.21 -6.21
C VAL A 164 -25.54 17.15 -5.45
N GLN A 165 -26.02 17.85 -4.42
CA GLN A 165 -25.17 18.67 -3.57
C GLN A 165 -24.09 17.85 -2.85
N THR A 166 -24.42 16.64 -2.41
CA THR A 166 -23.47 15.73 -1.75
C THR A 166 -22.41 15.23 -2.73
N LEU A 167 -22.81 14.88 -3.95
CA LEU A 167 -21.92 14.47 -5.03
C LEU A 167 -21.01 15.62 -5.47
N ASN A 168 -21.55 16.83 -5.67
CA ASN A 168 -20.76 18.01 -6.05
C ASN A 168 -19.71 18.38 -4.99
N ARG A 169 -20.01 18.21 -3.70
CA ARG A 169 -19.03 18.38 -2.60
C ARG A 169 -17.89 17.36 -2.63
N LYS A 170 -18.06 16.25 -3.34
CA LYS A 170 -17.05 15.20 -3.54
C LYS A 170 -16.34 15.33 -4.90
N ASP A 171 -16.40 16.50 -5.54
CA ASP A 171 -15.88 16.74 -6.90
C ASP A 171 -16.62 15.95 -8.02
N ILE A 172 -17.78 15.35 -7.73
CA ILE A 172 -18.60 14.66 -8.75
C ILE A 172 -19.53 15.68 -9.39
N SER A 173 -19.21 16.09 -10.61
CA SER A 173 -20.00 17.08 -11.35
C SER A 173 -21.38 16.55 -11.74
N SER A 174 -22.40 17.41 -11.69
CA SER A 174 -23.77 17.01 -12.05
C SER A 174 -23.94 16.61 -13.52
N SER A 175 -22.99 16.98 -14.39
CA SER A 175 -22.95 16.53 -15.79
C SER A 175 -22.64 15.04 -15.94
N ASN A 176 -22.02 14.43 -14.93
CA ASN A 176 -21.70 13.01 -14.89
C ASN A 176 -22.76 12.21 -14.11
N ILE A 177 -23.93 12.80 -13.85
CA ILE A 177 -25.03 12.14 -13.13
C ILE A 177 -26.16 11.85 -14.12
N GLU A 178 -26.51 10.57 -14.22
CA GLU A 178 -27.67 10.07 -14.98
C GLU A 178 -28.78 9.64 -14.03
N TYR A 179 -30.02 9.80 -14.48
CA TYR A 179 -31.20 9.39 -13.71
C TYR A 179 -31.90 8.26 -14.42
N HIS A 180 -32.25 7.22 -13.69
CA HIS A 180 -32.98 6.08 -14.21
C HIS A 180 -34.25 5.86 -13.39
N ASP A 181 -35.32 5.40 -14.02
CA ASP A 181 -36.52 5.01 -13.30
C ASP A 181 -36.25 3.72 -12.53
N TYR A 182 -36.57 3.72 -11.23
CA TYR A 182 -36.28 2.58 -10.36
C TYR A 182 -37.05 1.31 -10.75
N ASN A 183 -38.27 1.44 -11.29
CA ASN A 183 -39.13 0.30 -11.59
C ASN A 183 -38.83 -0.31 -12.97
N THR A 184 -38.55 0.55 -13.95
CA THR A 184 -38.39 0.17 -15.36
C THR A 184 -36.94 0.16 -15.82
N GLY A 185 -36.02 0.75 -15.05
CA GLY A 185 -34.62 0.94 -15.42
C GLY A 185 -34.38 1.92 -16.57
N ALA A 186 -35.45 2.56 -17.07
CA ALA A 186 -35.38 3.46 -18.22
C ALA A 186 -34.63 4.74 -17.87
N LYS A 187 -33.70 5.16 -18.74
CA LYS A 187 -33.01 6.44 -18.60
C LYS A 187 -34.02 7.59 -18.67
N LEU A 188 -33.98 8.45 -17.66
CA LEU A 188 -34.83 9.61 -17.50
C LEU A 188 -34.13 10.85 -18.05
N ASP A 189 -34.95 11.76 -18.56
CA ASP A 189 -34.52 13.10 -18.93
C ASP A 189 -34.30 13.92 -17.65
N LYS A 190 -33.10 14.47 -17.49
CA LYS A 190 -32.67 15.19 -16.29
C LYS A 190 -33.59 16.36 -15.94
N ASP A 191 -34.12 17.05 -16.95
CA ASP A 191 -35.01 18.21 -16.75
C ASP A 191 -36.42 17.80 -16.27
N LYS A 192 -36.76 16.50 -16.40
CA LYS A 192 -38.06 15.96 -16.00
C LYS A 192 -38.04 15.28 -14.64
N VAL A 193 -36.89 15.22 -13.96
CA VAL A 193 -36.77 14.63 -12.62
C VAL A 193 -36.95 15.74 -11.58
N PRO A 194 -38.02 15.73 -10.77
CA PRO A 194 -38.20 16.70 -9.70
C PRO A 194 -37.06 16.64 -8.69
N SER A 195 -36.55 17.80 -8.28
CA SER A 195 -35.46 17.89 -7.31
C SER A 195 -35.82 17.35 -5.92
N SER A 196 -37.13 17.22 -5.62
CA SER A 196 -37.66 16.63 -4.39
C SER A 196 -37.82 15.11 -4.44
N THR A 197 -37.60 14.47 -5.60
CA THR A 197 -37.71 13.02 -5.73
C THR A 197 -36.62 12.32 -4.92
N GLU A 198 -36.96 11.20 -4.28
CA GLU A 198 -36.05 10.41 -3.47
C GLU A 198 -35.19 9.47 -4.34
N VAL A 199 -33.91 9.36 -4.01
CA VAL A 199 -33.00 8.39 -4.60
C VAL A 199 -33.18 7.06 -3.89
N LEU A 200 -33.61 6.04 -4.63
CA LEU A 200 -33.88 4.70 -4.10
C LEU A 200 -32.67 3.78 -4.22
N TYR A 201 -31.85 4.01 -5.25
CA TYR A 201 -30.63 3.24 -5.47
C TYR A 201 -29.57 4.09 -6.19
N GLN A 202 -28.31 3.77 -5.96
CA GLN A 202 -27.17 4.44 -6.56
C GLN A 202 -26.21 3.42 -7.17
N ASP A 203 -25.60 3.80 -8.28
CA ASP A 203 -24.52 3.09 -8.92
C ASP A 203 -23.46 4.12 -9.36
N PRO A 204 -22.20 4.04 -8.90
CA PRO A 204 -21.61 3.02 -8.04
C PRO A 204 -22.21 2.94 -6.62
N GLN A 205 -22.01 1.81 -5.93
CA GLN A 205 -22.47 1.64 -4.54
C GLN A 205 -21.62 2.48 -3.57
N VAL A 206 -22.19 2.80 -2.41
CA VAL A 206 -21.47 3.53 -1.35
C VAL A 206 -20.11 2.89 -1.05
N GLY A 207 -19.08 3.72 -0.92
CA GLY A 207 -17.72 3.27 -0.58
C GLY A 207 -16.90 2.77 -1.78
N THR A 208 -17.49 2.65 -2.97
CA THR A 208 -16.74 2.30 -4.19
C THR A 208 -16.11 3.54 -4.84
N ALA A 209 -15.09 3.34 -5.69
CA ALA A 209 -14.49 4.42 -6.46
C ALA A 209 -15.41 4.82 -7.63
N VAL A 210 -15.54 6.12 -7.86
CA VAL A 210 -16.26 6.70 -9.00
C VAL A 210 -15.22 7.01 -10.08
N ASP A 211 -15.21 6.20 -11.15
CA ASP A 211 -14.33 6.34 -12.31
C ASP A 211 -15.05 6.89 -13.56
N GLY A 212 -16.30 7.35 -13.41
CA GLY A 212 -17.11 7.83 -14.53
C GLY A 212 -18.48 8.37 -14.14
N THR A 213 -19.50 7.90 -14.85
CA THR A 213 -20.90 8.33 -14.68
C THR A 213 -21.52 7.70 -13.44
N VAL A 214 -22.18 8.53 -12.64
CA VAL A 214 -23.02 8.10 -11.51
C VAL A 214 -24.46 7.97 -11.98
N ILE A 215 -25.09 6.83 -11.72
CA ILE A 215 -26.48 6.56 -12.04
C ILE A 215 -27.29 6.57 -10.75
N LEU A 216 -28.30 7.45 -10.68
CA LEU A 216 -29.25 7.53 -9.59
C LEU A 216 -30.60 6.97 -10.04
N TYR A 217 -31.08 5.95 -9.36
CA TYR A 217 -32.38 5.37 -9.62
C TYR A 217 -33.42 6.03 -8.72
N VAL A 218 -34.44 6.60 -9.35
CA VAL A 218 -35.48 7.41 -8.72
C VAL A 218 -36.85 6.90 -9.15
N SER A 219 -37.87 7.07 -8.33
CA SER A 219 -39.25 6.79 -8.74
C SER A 219 -39.92 8.09 -9.20
N ILE A 220 -40.20 8.22 -10.50
CA ILE A 220 -41.03 9.30 -10.99
C ILE A 220 -42.46 8.79 -11.19
N THR A 221 -43.43 9.45 -10.56
CA THR A 221 -44.85 9.24 -10.86
C THR A 221 -45.13 9.90 -12.21
N THR A 222 -44.92 9.16 -13.30
CA THR A 222 -45.36 9.60 -14.62
C THR A 222 -46.89 9.65 -14.63
N ALA A 223 -47.45 10.86 -14.57
CA ALA A 223 -48.86 11.06 -14.85
C ALA A 223 -49.10 10.78 -16.35
N SER A 224 -49.35 9.52 -16.71
CA SER A 224 -50.07 9.17 -17.93
C SER A 224 -50.64 7.75 -17.89
N SER A 225 -51.79 7.60 -17.25
CA SER A 225 -52.84 6.69 -17.71
C SER A 225 -54.22 7.28 -17.35
N SER A 226 -54.59 8.37 -18.01
CA SER A 226 -56.01 8.69 -18.15
C SER A 226 -56.63 7.68 -19.11
N LEU A 227 -57.37 6.70 -18.60
CA LEU A 227 -58.57 6.14 -19.24
C LEU A 227 -59.35 5.30 -18.21
N GLN A 228 -60.38 5.94 -17.67
CA GLN A 228 -61.72 5.38 -17.48
C GLN A 228 -61.89 4.13 -16.59
N SER A 229 -62.37 4.34 -15.37
CA SER A 229 -63.50 3.58 -14.80
C SER A 229 -64.20 4.37 -13.69
N SER A 230 -65.31 4.99 -14.11
CA SER A 230 -66.57 5.22 -13.40
C SER A 230 -66.63 5.14 -11.86
N SER A 231 -66.98 6.29 -11.31
CA SER A 231 -67.74 6.54 -10.10
C SER A 231 -68.82 5.52 -9.72
N THR A 232 -68.87 5.15 -8.44
CA THR A 232 -70.14 5.05 -7.68
C THR A 232 -69.92 5.51 -6.25
N SER A 233 -70.55 6.64 -5.92
CA SER A 233 -70.70 7.19 -4.57
C SER A 233 -71.83 6.46 -3.84
N THR A 234 -71.60 6.05 -2.60
CA THR A 234 -72.67 5.92 -1.60
C THR A 234 -72.17 6.42 -0.26
N THR A 235 -72.75 7.55 0.14
CA THR A 235 -72.75 8.12 1.49
C THR A 235 -73.42 7.18 2.48
N HIS A 236 -72.99 7.15 3.75
CA HIS A 236 -73.88 7.29 4.91
C HIS A 236 -73.08 7.72 6.15
N SER A 237 -73.64 8.70 6.85
CA SER A 237 -73.14 9.35 8.05
C SER A 237 -73.44 8.57 9.34
N SER A 238 -72.72 8.96 10.41
CA SER A 238 -73.21 9.37 11.74
C SER A 238 -72.68 8.58 12.96
N SER A 239 -72.03 9.35 13.87
CA SER A 239 -72.19 9.43 15.35
C SER A 239 -71.93 8.18 16.22
N THR A 240 -71.42 8.19 17.47
CA THR A 240 -71.01 9.17 18.51
C THR A 240 -70.52 8.37 19.76
N SER A 241 -69.80 9.04 20.68
CA SER A 241 -69.71 8.80 22.15
C SER A 241 -68.73 7.71 22.68
N SER A 242 -67.64 8.09 23.38
CA SER A 242 -67.47 8.31 24.85
C SER A 242 -67.01 7.02 25.58
N SER A 243 -66.07 6.92 26.53
CA SER A 243 -65.58 7.78 27.61
C SER A 243 -64.22 7.22 28.14
N THR A 244 -63.24 8.07 28.49
CA THR A 244 -62.66 8.34 29.84
C THR A 244 -61.95 7.19 30.61
N GLU A 245 -60.74 7.50 31.11
CA GLU A 245 -60.23 7.37 32.52
C GLU A 245 -58.69 7.16 32.50
N SER A 246 -57.87 8.19 32.76
CA SER A 246 -57.21 8.54 34.05
C SER A 246 -56.30 7.41 34.58
N THR A 247 -55.00 7.57 34.82
CA THR A 247 -54.34 8.42 35.83
C THR A 247 -52.81 8.16 35.82
N SER A 248 -52.02 9.17 36.23
CA SER A 248 -50.81 9.11 37.10
C SER A 248 -49.60 8.22 36.72
N SER A 249 -48.35 8.49 37.05
CA SER A 249 -47.66 9.54 37.81
C SER A 249 -46.14 9.31 37.64
N SER A 250 -45.43 10.38 37.31
CA SER A 250 -44.19 10.93 37.90
C SER A 250 -43.00 10.03 38.34
N THR A 251 -41.79 10.57 38.05
CA THR A 251 -40.58 10.67 38.94
C THR A 251 -39.79 9.36 39.22
N GLU A 252 -38.46 9.26 39.37
CA GLU A 252 -37.35 10.17 39.73
C GLU A 252 -35.99 9.70 39.14
N THR A 253 -35.03 10.61 39.25
CA THR A 253 -33.57 10.59 39.08
C THR A 253 -32.79 9.77 40.14
N SER A 254 -31.49 9.57 39.88
CA SER A 254 -30.37 9.22 40.81
C SER A 254 -30.19 7.71 41.03
N THR A 255 -29.00 7.09 41.07
CA THR A 255 -27.67 7.40 41.66
C THR A 255 -26.59 6.59 40.92
N GLU A 256 -25.39 7.08 40.59
CA GLU A 256 -24.18 7.28 41.41
C GLU A 256 -23.56 6.01 42.10
N ALA A 257 -22.26 5.80 41.80
CA ALA A 257 -21.21 4.97 42.44
C ALA A 257 -21.42 3.43 42.47
N THR A 258 -20.43 2.58 42.16
CA THR A 258 -19.20 2.26 42.95
C THR A 258 -18.35 1.30 42.09
N HIS A 259 -17.09 1.59 41.72
CA HIS A 259 -15.80 1.17 42.33
C HIS A 259 -15.60 -0.34 42.65
N THR A 260 -14.39 -0.86 42.34
CA THR A 260 -13.68 -2.10 42.78
C THR A 260 -13.26 -2.96 41.55
N GLU A 261 -12.01 -2.98 41.06
CA GLU A 261 -10.71 -3.48 41.59
C GLU A 261 -10.38 -4.93 41.12
N GLN A 262 -9.12 -5.13 40.66
CA GLN A 262 -8.38 -6.39 40.39
C GLN A 262 -8.89 -7.27 39.22
N GLN A 263 -8.07 -7.81 38.30
CA GLN A 263 -6.64 -8.18 38.28
C GLN A 263 -5.99 -7.83 36.94
#